data_AF-Q8GIJ6-F1
#
_entry.id   AF-Q8GIJ6-F1
#
_cell.length_a   1.000
_cell.length_b   1.000
_cell.length_c   1.000
_cell.angle_alpha   90.00
_cell.angle_beta   90.00
_cell.angle_gamma   90.00
#
_symmetry.space_group_name_H-M   'P 1'
#
loop_
_entity.id
_entity.type
_entity.pdbx_description
1 polymer ?
#
loop_
_entity_poly.entity_id
_entity_poly.type
_entity_poly.pdbx_seq_one_letter_code
_entity_poly.pdbx_strand_id
1 'polypeptide(L)'
;IGVAHNLLAAMIDNHIYWGNELGIDVRRVSYRRVVDMNDRALRDVATALGGPGNGYPRQSGFDITVASEIMAIFCLATDLDDLQRRIGNIVIGTDRDLNPITCKQIGADGAMTALLKDALMPNLVQTLEGTPAFIHGGPFANIAHGCNSVMATTAGLKLADYVVTEAGFGADLGAEKFLDIKCRKTGLKPDVVTIVATVRALKMHGGVAKTDLAGENVDAVKKGFVNLERHLQNIAKFGLPAVVAINKFTLDTPAEIEAIRSGCEAMGVKVIECSHWADGGEGTRELAEEIVSIIDKGESNFKYLYEDDMPIQEKVETVAKEIYRADGITFDAKVAKQFELFQERYGNFPV
;
A
#
# COMPACT_ATOMS: atom_id res chain seq x y z
N ILE A 1 -1.54 13.39 -11.72
CA ILE A 1 -2.41 12.96 -10.60
C ILE A 1 -3.12 14.13 -9.94
N GLY A 2 -2.42 15.06 -9.26
CA GLY A 2 -3.07 16.18 -8.56
C GLY A 2 -3.99 17.03 -9.46
N VAL A 3 -3.62 17.26 -10.72
CA VAL A 3 -4.46 17.97 -11.70
C VAL A 3 -5.76 17.20 -12.00
N ALA A 4 -5.69 15.89 -12.25
CA ALA A 4 -6.88 15.07 -12.51
C ALA A 4 -7.81 15.02 -11.29
N HIS A 5 -7.25 14.90 -10.08
CA HIS A 5 -8.03 14.95 -8.85
C HIS A 5 -8.75 16.30 -8.68
N ASN A 6 -8.01 17.40 -8.83
CA ASN A 6 -8.58 18.74 -8.66
C ASN A 6 -9.55 19.12 -9.79
N LEU A 7 -9.42 18.53 -10.99
CA LEU A 7 -10.44 18.61 -12.04
C LEU A 7 -11.77 18.00 -11.56
N LEU A 8 -11.75 16.80 -10.98
CA LEU A 8 -12.96 16.17 -10.44
C LEU A 8 -13.60 17.05 -9.36
N ALA A 9 -12.80 17.55 -8.42
CA ALA A 9 -13.29 18.46 -7.38
C ALA A 9 -13.94 19.73 -7.97
N ALA A 10 -13.35 20.30 -9.03
CA ALA A 10 -13.92 21.45 -9.73
C ALA A 10 -15.22 21.10 -10.47
N MET A 11 -15.28 19.94 -11.13
CA MET A 11 -16.49 19.48 -11.83
C MET A 11 -17.65 19.19 -10.88
N ILE A 12 -17.38 18.65 -9.68
CA ILE A 12 -18.39 18.46 -8.63
C ILE A 12 -19.03 19.79 -8.24
N ASP A 13 -18.21 20.79 -7.87
CA ASP A 13 -18.72 22.09 -7.45
C ASP A 13 -19.42 22.83 -8.60
N ASN A 14 -18.94 22.67 -9.85
CA ASN A 14 -19.58 23.22 -11.05
C ASN A 14 -20.93 22.56 -11.36
N HIS A 15 -21.05 21.24 -11.20
CA HIS A 15 -22.31 20.52 -11.36
C HIS A 15 -23.37 21.00 -10.37
N ILE A 16 -22.95 21.20 -9.10
CA ILE A 16 -23.82 21.76 -8.07
C ILE A 16 -24.24 23.19 -8.41
N TYR A 17 -23.31 23.99 -8.93
CA TYR A 17 -23.57 25.39 -9.29
C TYR A 17 -24.63 25.55 -10.40
N TRP A 18 -24.55 24.76 -11.47
CA TRP A 18 -25.38 24.93 -12.67
C TRP A 18 -26.74 24.21 -12.63
N GLY A 19 -27.15 23.68 -11.48
CA GLY A 19 -28.50 23.11 -11.32
C GLY A 19 -28.56 21.87 -10.45
N ASN A 20 -27.42 21.26 -10.13
CA ASN A 20 -27.33 20.08 -9.28
C ASN A 20 -28.33 18.98 -9.65
N GLU A 21 -28.42 18.64 -10.94
CA GLU A 21 -29.44 17.71 -11.47
C GLU A 21 -29.39 16.32 -10.81
N LEU A 22 -28.23 15.94 -10.28
CA LEU A 22 -28.00 14.68 -9.56
C LEU A 22 -28.37 14.76 -8.08
N GLY A 23 -28.79 15.93 -7.57
CA GLY A 23 -29.23 16.09 -6.20
C GLY A 23 -28.13 15.91 -5.14
N ILE A 24 -26.86 16.18 -5.48
CA ILE A 24 -25.72 16.04 -4.56
C ILE A 24 -25.99 16.83 -3.28
N ASP A 25 -25.91 16.18 -2.12
CA ASP A 25 -25.93 16.86 -0.83
C ASP A 25 -24.52 17.40 -0.55
N VAL A 26 -24.36 18.73 -0.54
CA VAL A 26 -23.07 19.41 -0.34
C VAL A 26 -22.37 19.05 0.97
N ARG A 27 -23.12 18.55 1.96
CA ARG A 27 -22.61 18.08 3.26
C ARG A 27 -22.09 16.65 3.22
N ARG A 28 -22.38 15.92 2.14
CA ARG A 28 -22.06 14.50 1.92
C ARG A 28 -21.15 14.30 0.71
N VAL A 29 -20.50 15.36 0.23
CA VAL A 29 -19.39 15.25 -0.72
C VAL A 29 -18.18 14.68 0.03
N SER A 30 -17.84 13.43 -0.24
CA SER A 30 -16.67 12.75 0.32
C SER A 30 -15.39 13.17 -0.41
N TYR A 31 -15.49 13.62 -1.66
CA TYR A 31 -14.35 13.99 -2.47
C TYR A 31 -13.75 15.34 -2.04
N ARG A 32 -12.52 15.29 -1.54
CA ARG A 32 -11.71 16.43 -1.10
C ARG A 32 -10.91 17.01 -2.28
N ARG A 33 -9.95 17.89 -2.00
CA ARG A 33 -8.95 18.37 -2.97
C ARG A 33 -7.57 17.86 -2.58
N VAL A 34 -6.57 18.04 -3.44
CA VAL A 34 -5.18 17.69 -3.10
C VAL A 34 -4.16 18.74 -3.49
N VAL A 35 -3.06 18.76 -2.75
CA VAL A 35 -1.84 19.50 -3.07
C VAL A 35 -0.63 18.72 -2.57
N ASP A 36 0.47 18.68 -3.31
CA ASP A 36 1.68 17.98 -2.90
C ASP A 36 2.61 18.87 -2.06
N MET A 37 2.07 19.37 -0.95
CA MET A 37 2.76 20.22 0.02
C MET A 37 2.30 19.85 1.43
N ASN A 38 3.22 19.93 2.39
CA ASN A 38 2.91 19.73 3.81
C ASN A 38 2.21 20.97 4.41
N ASP A 39 1.01 21.27 3.93
CA ASP A 39 0.24 22.43 4.35
C ASP A 39 -0.90 22.06 5.32
N ARG A 40 -0.67 22.32 6.61
CA ARG A 40 -1.66 22.02 7.65
C ARG A 40 -2.88 22.94 7.61
N ALA A 41 -2.77 24.13 7.02
CA ALA A 41 -3.83 25.13 7.03
C ALA A 41 -5.02 24.72 6.14
N LEU A 42 -4.77 23.83 5.18
CA LEU A 42 -5.78 23.37 4.21
C LEU A 42 -6.54 22.12 4.65
N ARG A 43 -6.28 21.58 5.85
CA ARG A 43 -6.91 20.34 6.33
C ARG A 43 -8.43 20.43 6.40
N ASP A 44 -8.95 21.58 6.81
CA ASP A 44 -10.38 21.86 6.95
C ASP A 44 -10.65 23.31 6.52
N VAL A 45 -11.48 23.48 5.49
CA VAL A 45 -11.74 24.79 4.87
C VAL A 45 -13.21 24.93 4.50
N ALA A 46 -13.71 26.17 4.50
CA ALA A 46 -14.95 26.52 3.84
C ALA A 46 -14.67 26.98 2.41
N THR A 47 -15.33 26.38 1.42
CA THR A 47 -15.17 26.74 0.00
C THR A 47 -16.39 27.48 -0.54
N ALA A 48 -16.25 28.08 -1.73
CA ALA A 48 -17.35 28.72 -2.46
C ALA A 48 -18.06 29.85 -1.68
N LEU A 49 -17.29 30.67 -0.97
CA LEU A 49 -17.77 31.86 -0.26
C LEU A 49 -17.80 33.09 -1.20
N GLY A 50 -18.48 34.16 -0.77
CA GLY A 50 -18.46 35.45 -1.48
C GLY A 50 -19.68 35.74 -2.37
N GLY A 51 -20.78 35.00 -2.18
CA GLY A 51 -22.08 35.30 -2.79
C GLY A 51 -22.44 34.43 -4.00
N PRO A 52 -23.60 34.69 -4.64
CA PRO A 52 -24.19 33.77 -5.63
C PRO A 52 -23.34 33.49 -6.87
N GLY A 53 -22.38 34.36 -7.22
CA GLY A 53 -21.47 34.13 -8.34
C GLY A 53 -20.37 33.10 -8.08
N ASN A 54 -20.15 32.70 -6.81
CA ASN A 54 -18.97 31.95 -6.39
C ASN A 54 -19.26 30.50 -5.97
N GLY A 55 -20.50 30.03 -6.13
CA GLY A 55 -20.91 28.66 -5.81
C GLY A 55 -21.78 28.54 -4.56
N TYR A 56 -21.89 27.30 -4.05
CA TYR A 56 -22.65 26.96 -2.85
C TYR A 56 -21.68 26.65 -1.70
N PRO A 57 -21.71 27.40 -0.58
CA PRO A 57 -20.80 27.18 0.54
C PRO A 57 -20.86 25.75 1.09
N ARG A 58 -19.70 25.14 1.32
CA ARG A 58 -19.57 23.83 1.97
C ARG A 58 -18.24 23.69 2.70
N GLN A 59 -18.21 22.76 3.64
CA GLN A 59 -16.98 22.30 4.27
C GLN A 59 -16.24 21.34 3.32
N SER A 60 -14.92 21.47 3.26
CA SER A 60 -14.04 20.63 2.47
C SER A 60 -12.64 20.61 3.10
N GLY A 61 -11.63 20.17 2.35
CA GLY A 61 -10.24 20.22 2.76
C GLY A 61 -9.33 19.65 1.68
N PHE A 62 -8.04 19.69 1.98
CA PHE A 62 -6.99 19.15 1.13
C PHE A 62 -6.27 18.01 1.82
N ASP A 63 -5.94 17.00 1.03
CA ASP A 63 -5.00 15.95 1.39
C ASP A 63 -3.72 16.08 0.57
N ILE A 64 -2.66 15.41 1.00
CA ILE A 64 -1.44 15.34 0.19
C ILE A 64 -1.71 14.49 -1.06
N THR A 65 -1.15 14.85 -2.23
CA THR A 65 -1.51 14.22 -3.52
C THR A 65 -1.39 12.69 -3.52
N VAL A 66 -0.40 12.13 -2.83
CA VAL A 66 -0.19 10.67 -2.72
C VAL A 66 -1.27 9.94 -1.90
N ALA A 67 -2.07 10.67 -1.11
CA ALA A 67 -3.23 10.14 -0.39
C ALA A 67 -4.49 10.03 -1.27
N SER A 68 -4.44 10.54 -2.50
CA SER A 68 -5.57 10.51 -3.42
C SER A 68 -5.96 9.08 -3.82
N GLU A 69 -7.27 8.81 -3.88
CA GLU A 69 -7.79 7.60 -4.54
C GLU A 69 -7.34 7.49 -6.01
N ILE A 70 -7.09 8.63 -6.69
CA ILE A 70 -6.51 8.64 -8.04
C ILE A 70 -5.11 8.02 -8.05
N MET A 71 -4.30 8.23 -7.01
CA MET A 71 -3.00 7.57 -6.87
C MET A 71 -3.17 6.06 -6.69
N ALA A 72 -4.13 5.62 -5.86
CA ALA A 72 -4.40 4.20 -5.66
C ALA A 72 -4.90 3.53 -6.96
N ILE A 73 -5.84 4.15 -7.66
CA ILE A 73 -6.36 3.69 -8.96
C ILE A 73 -5.25 3.66 -10.00
N PHE A 74 -4.44 4.71 -10.09
CA PHE A 74 -3.28 4.78 -10.98
C PHE A 74 -2.29 3.63 -10.74
N CYS A 75 -2.07 3.27 -9.47
CA CYS A 75 -1.16 2.18 -9.13
C CYS A 75 -1.77 0.79 -9.37
N LEU A 76 -3.08 0.65 -9.50
CA LEU A 76 -3.76 -0.63 -9.71
C LEU A 76 -4.31 -0.84 -11.14
N ALA A 77 -4.29 0.19 -11.99
CA ALA A 77 -4.75 0.11 -13.36
C ALA A 77 -3.81 -0.76 -14.22
N THR A 78 -4.39 -1.57 -15.10
CA THR A 78 -3.65 -2.44 -16.04
C THR A 78 -3.41 -1.80 -17.40
N ASP A 79 -4.18 -0.78 -17.74
CA ASP A 79 -4.15 -0.03 -19.00
C ASP A 79 -5.03 1.24 -18.87
N LEU A 80 -5.15 2.02 -19.95
CA LEU A 80 -5.94 3.26 -19.96
C LEU A 80 -7.45 3.03 -19.83
N ASP A 81 -7.98 1.94 -20.38
CA ASP A 81 -9.41 1.63 -20.32
C ASP A 81 -9.79 1.20 -18.91
N ASP A 82 -8.95 0.39 -18.25
CA ASP A 82 -9.07 0.03 -16.85
C ASP A 82 -8.93 1.26 -15.93
N LEU A 83 -7.99 2.15 -16.23
CA LEU A 83 -7.84 3.42 -15.53
C LEU A 83 -9.13 4.25 -15.60
N GLN A 84 -9.68 4.46 -16.80
CA GLN A 84 -10.91 5.24 -16.99
C GLN A 84 -12.09 4.59 -16.27
N ARG A 85 -12.25 3.27 -16.41
CA ARG A 85 -13.31 2.50 -15.74
C ARG A 85 -13.26 2.68 -14.22
N ARG A 86 -12.07 2.58 -13.62
CA ARG A 86 -11.88 2.77 -12.17
C ARG A 86 -12.15 4.21 -11.74
N ILE A 87 -11.65 5.19 -12.49
CA ILE A 87 -11.94 6.61 -12.23
C ILE A 87 -13.44 6.86 -12.28
N GLY A 88 -14.14 6.32 -13.27
CA GLY A 88 -15.58 6.47 -13.43
C GLY A 88 -16.39 5.91 -12.26
N ASN A 89 -15.87 4.88 -11.57
CA ASN A 89 -16.53 4.24 -10.43
C ASN A 89 -16.29 4.93 -9.08
N ILE A 90 -15.44 5.97 -9.02
CA ILE A 90 -15.21 6.73 -7.78
C ILE A 90 -16.52 7.33 -7.29
N VAL A 91 -16.86 7.08 -6.02
CA VAL A 91 -18.00 7.71 -5.35
C VAL A 91 -17.57 9.09 -4.84
N ILE A 92 -18.15 10.14 -5.41
CA ILE A 92 -17.80 11.53 -5.10
C ILE A 92 -18.61 12.11 -3.92
N GLY A 93 -19.75 11.49 -3.62
CA GLY A 93 -20.64 11.87 -2.55
C GLY A 93 -21.97 11.10 -2.66
N THR A 94 -23.00 11.57 -1.96
CA THR A 94 -24.34 11.02 -2.08
C THR A 94 -25.38 12.10 -2.32
N ASP A 95 -26.54 11.70 -2.82
CA ASP A 95 -27.74 12.52 -2.76
C ASP A 95 -28.30 12.59 -1.32
N ARG A 96 -29.49 13.18 -1.17
CA ARG A 96 -30.21 13.30 0.11
C ARG A 96 -30.76 11.96 0.60
N ASP A 97 -30.98 11.00 -0.30
CA ASP A 97 -31.53 9.67 -0.04
C ASP A 97 -30.42 8.62 0.19
N LEU A 98 -29.15 9.05 0.24
CA LEU A 98 -27.96 8.23 0.46
C LEU A 98 -27.59 7.31 -0.71
N ASN A 99 -28.09 7.60 -1.91
CA ASN A 99 -27.62 6.94 -3.12
C ASN A 99 -26.25 7.48 -3.50
N PRO A 100 -25.29 6.61 -3.87
CA PRO A 100 -23.95 7.04 -4.23
C PRO A 100 -23.99 7.71 -5.61
N ILE A 101 -23.24 8.81 -5.74
CA ILE A 101 -23.04 9.50 -7.01
C ILE A 101 -21.59 9.30 -7.41
N THR A 102 -21.39 8.89 -8.65
CA THR A 102 -20.08 8.51 -9.19
C THR A 102 -19.48 9.58 -10.10
N CYS A 103 -18.17 9.54 -10.27
CA CYS A 103 -17.43 10.38 -11.21
C CYS A 103 -17.98 10.31 -12.65
N LYS A 104 -18.37 9.11 -13.11
CA LYS A 104 -18.93 8.92 -14.46
C LYS A 104 -20.27 9.65 -14.64
N GLN A 105 -21.10 9.77 -13.60
CA GLN A 105 -22.39 10.45 -13.69
C GLN A 105 -22.27 11.96 -13.94
N ILE A 106 -21.11 12.57 -13.63
CA ILE A 106 -20.80 13.96 -13.97
C ILE A 106 -19.86 14.08 -15.19
N GLY A 107 -19.60 12.99 -15.91
CA GLY A 107 -18.83 12.98 -17.15
C GLY A 107 -17.35 13.33 -17.00
N ALA A 108 -16.76 13.14 -15.82
CA ALA A 108 -15.38 13.55 -15.54
C ALA A 108 -14.31 12.50 -15.91
N ASP A 109 -14.69 11.23 -16.03
CA ASP A 109 -13.79 10.08 -16.16
C ASP A 109 -12.89 10.16 -17.40
N GLY A 110 -13.44 10.51 -18.56
CA GLY A 110 -12.67 10.65 -19.80
C GLY A 110 -11.64 11.79 -19.73
N ALA A 111 -12.04 12.95 -19.20
CA ALA A 111 -11.16 14.11 -19.08
C ALA A 111 -10.02 13.87 -18.08
N MET A 112 -10.32 13.21 -16.95
CA MET A 112 -9.30 12.81 -15.98
C MET A 112 -8.33 11.78 -16.55
N THR A 113 -8.83 10.81 -17.34
CA THR A 113 -7.99 9.82 -18.01
C THR A 113 -7.04 10.49 -19.01
N ALA A 114 -7.55 11.47 -19.78
CA ALA A 114 -6.71 12.25 -20.70
C ALA A 114 -5.56 12.98 -19.98
N LEU A 115 -5.81 13.55 -18.79
CA LEU A 115 -4.78 14.18 -17.95
C LEU A 115 -3.74 13.20 -17.39
N LEU A 116 -4.04 11.90 -17.39
CA LEU A 116 -3.17 10.84 -16.86
C LEU A 116 -2.54 9.99 -17.97
N LYS A 117 -2.85 10.25 -19.25
CA LYS A 117 -2.45 9.43 -20.39
C LYS A 117 -0.95 9.15 -20.39
N ASP A 118 -0.14 10.20 -20.40
CA ASP A 118 1.32 10.05 -20.45
C ASP A 118 1.88 9.64 -19.09
N ALA A 119 1.22 10.10 -18.01
CA ALA A 119 1.62 9.76 -16.65
C ALA A 119 1.54 8.26 -16.39
N LEU A 120 0.66 7.51 -17.07
CA LEU A 120 0.51 6.05 -16.87
C LEU A 120 1.70 5.24 -17.42
N MET A 121 2.60 5.85 -18.19
CA MET A 121 3.80 5.18 -18.71
C MET A 121 4.88 5.05 -17.61
N PRO A 122 5.36 3.82 -17.31
CA PRO A 122 6.43 3.62 -16.33
C PRO A 122 7.71 4.42 -16.64
N ASN A 123 8.28 5.10 -15.63
CA ASN A 123 9.52 5.85 -15.81
C ASN A 123 10.72 4.93 -15.63
N LEU A 124 11.49 4.71 -16.70
CA LEU A 124 12.74 3.97 -16.66
C LEU A 124 13.89 4.87 -16.19
N VAL A 125 14.60 4.42 -15.17
CA VAL A 125 15.86 4.96 -14.67
C VAL A 125 16.86 3.81 -14.46
N GLN A 126 17.99 4.06 -13.80
CA GLN A 126 18.97 3.04 -13.48
C GLN A 126 19.52 3.21 -12.06
N THR A 127 20.00 2.12 -11.47
CA THR A 127 20.80 2.14 -10.23
C THR A 127 22.19 2.70 -10.48
N LEU A 128 23.00 2.86 -9.42
CA LEU A 128 24.40 3.29 -9.54
C LEU A 128 25.27 2.33 -10.38
N GLU A 129 24.84 1.06 -10.51
CA GLU A 129 25.54 0.01 -11.25
C GLU A 129 24.93 -0.25 -12.63
N GLY A 130 24.00 0.59 -13.07
CA GLY A 130 23.38 0.48 -14.39
C GLY A 130 22.24 -0.54 -14.49
N THR A 131 21.79 -1.12 -13.37
CA THR A 131 20.61 -2.00 -13.36
C THR A 131 19.36 -1.19 -13.71
N PRO A 132 18.56 -1.61 -14.71
CA PRO A 132 17.30 -0.95 -15.04
C PRO A 132 16.34 -0.91 -13.83
N ALA A 133 15.73 0.24 -13.56
CA ALA A 133 14.78 0.41 -12.48
C ALA A 133 13.56 1.22 -12.93
N PHE A 134 12.36 0.77 -12.57
CA PHE A 134 11.14 1.55 -12.77
C PHE A 134 10.75 2.29 -11.50
N ILE A 135 10.52 3.60 -11.60
CA ILE A 135 9.93 4.42 -10.52
C ILE A 135 8.57 4.93 -10.99
N HIS A 136 7.49 4.36 -10.45
CA HIS A 136 6.15 4.67 -10.95
C HIS A 136 5.05 4.43 -9.92
N GLY A 137 4.31 5.49 -9.59
CA GLY A 137 3.30 5.48 -8.54
C GLY A 137 3.88 5.53 -7.12
N GLY A 138 3.02 5.78 -6.14
CA GLY A 138 3.41 5.88 -4.74
C GLY A 138 2.21 6.23 -3.86
N PRO A 139 1.26 5.31 -3.66
CA PRO A 139 0.14 5.51 -2.76
C PRO A 139 0.60 5.34 -1.31
N PHE A 140 -0.17 5.88 -0.38
CA PHE A 140 0.00 5.56 1.04
C PHE A 140 -0.19 4.06 1.31
N ALA A 141 0.47 3.56 2.36
CA ALA A 141 0.38 2.17 2.81
C ALA A 141 -0.61 1.97 4.00
N ASN A 142 -1.24 3.03 4.49
CA ASN A 142 -2.29 2.96 5.51
C ASN A 142 -3.70 2.98 4.88
N ILE A 143 -4.09 4.07 4.23
CA ILE A 143 -5.39 4.25 3.56
C ILE A 143 -5.43 3.66 2.14
N ALA A 144 -4.30 3.13 1.66
CA ALA A 144 -4.16 2.44 0.39
C ALA A 144 -3.10 1.32 0.54
N HIS A 145 -2.70 0.71 -0.58
CA HIS A 145 -1.93 -0.54 -0.61
C HIS A 145 -0.41 -0.36 -0.62
N GLY A 146 0.12 0.87 -0.68
CA GLY A 146 1.55 1.12 -0.47
C GLY A 146 2.52 0.52 -1.50
N CYS A 147 2.08 0.22 -2.72
CA CYS A 147 2.93 -0.39 -3.75
C CYS A 147 3.15 0.55 -4.94
N ASN A 148 4.26 0.35 -5.67
CA ASN A 148 4.40 0.90 -7.01
C ASN A 148 3.34 0.33 -7.97
N SER A 149 3.19 0.96 -9.13
CA SER A 149 2.14 0.60 -10.08
C SER A 149 2.24 -0.83 -10.62
N VAL A 150 1.07 -1.39 -10.94
CA VAL A 150 0.91 -2.62 -11.72
C VAL A 150 1.56 -2.48 -13.09
N MET A 151 1.33 -1.37 -13.80
CA MET A 151 1.97 -1.07 -15.08
C MET A 151 3.49 -1.30 -15.07
N ALA A 152 4.20 -0.76 -14.09
CA ALA A 152 5.65 -0.93 -13.96
C ALA A 152 6.06 -2.36 -13.62
N THR A 153 5.30 -3.02 -12.73
CA THR A 153 5.58 -4.40 -12.32
C THR A 153 5.40 -5.36 -13.50
N THR A 154 4.29 -5.23 -14.22
CA THR A 154 3.99 -6.02 -15.42
C THR A 154 4.96 -5.74 -16.55
N ALA A 155 5.37 -4.49 -16.77
CA ALA A 155 6.40 -4.17 -17.75
C ALA A 155 7.73 -4.85 -17.39
N GLY A 156 8.16 -4.79 -16.13
CA GLY A 156 9.34 -5.52 -15.65
C GLY A 156 9.24 -7.02 -15.93
N LEU A 157 8.11 -7.64 -15.60
CA LEU A 157 7.90 -9.09 -15.76
C LEU A 157 7.88 -9.54 -17.22
N LYS A 158 7.70 -8.62 -18.17
CA LYS A 158 7.79 -8.89 -19.62
C LYS A 158 9.17 -8.63 -20.20
N LEU A 159 10.04 -7.92 -19.47
CA LEU A 159 11.33 -7.42 -19.96
C LEU A 159 12.54 -8.04 -19.25
N ALA A 160 12.34 -8.68 -18.11
CA ALA A 160 13.39 -9.26 -17.29
C ALA A 160 12.98 -10.64 -16.75
N ASP A 161 13.97 -11.47 -16.43
CA ASP A 161 13.78 -12.79 -15.83
C ASP A 161 13.36 -12.70 -14.35
N TYR A 162 13.86 -11.69 -13.63
CA TYR A 162 13.55 -11.43 -12.23
C TYR A 162 13.12 -9.96 -12.04
N VAL A 163 12.07 -9.76 -11.26
CA VAL A 163 11.55 -8.42 -10.92
C VAL A 163 11.49 -8.29 -9.41
N VAL A 164 12.35 -7.44 -8.86
CA VAL A 164 12.33 -7.08 -7.45
C VAL A 164 11.43 -5.87 -7.26
N THR A 165 10.49 -5.97 -6.32
CA THR A 165 9.58 -4.87 -5.94
C THR A 165 9.38 -4.89 -4.43
N GLU A 166 8.84 -3.80 -3.90
CA GLU A 166 8.59 -3.63 -2.46
C GLU A 166 7.18 -3.10 -2.19
N ALA A 167 6.81 -3.09 -0.91
CA ALA A 167 5.61 -2.45 -0.39
C ALA A 167 5.96 -1.66 0.87
N GLY A 168 5.29 -0.52 1.10
CA GLY A 168 5.58 0.37 2.22
C GLY A 168 5.18 -0.20 3.59
N PHE A 169 5.85 0.28 4.65
CA PHE A 169 5.75 -0.22 6.03
C PHE A 169 6.26 -1.66 6.21
N GLY A 170 5.86 -2.33 7.30
CA GLY A 170 6.21 -3.72 7.58
C GLY A 170 5.35 -4.73 6.81
N ALA A 171 5.69 -6.00 6.92
CA ALA A 171 4.96 -7.08 6.23
C ALA A 171 3.52 -7.27 6.73
N ASP A 172 3.19 -6.73 7.91
CA ASP A 172 1.84 -6.68 8.47
C ASP A 172 0.90 -5.74 7.71
N LEU A 173 1.42 -4.70 7.05
CA LEU A 173 0.63 -3.77 6.23
C LEU A 173 0.99 -3.85 4.75
N GLY A 174 2.27 -3.63 4.41
CA GLY A 174 2.71 -3.54 3.02
C GLY A 174 2.59 -4.87 2.30
N ALA A 175 3.17 -5.93 2.87
CA ALA A 175 3.13 -7.25 2.24
C ALA A 175 1.72 -7.82 2.21
N GLU A 176 0.96 -7.72 3.32
CA GLU A 176 -0.46 -8.12 3.34
C GLU A 176 -1.25 -7.44 2.21
N LYS A 177 -1.18 -6.11 2.07
CA LYS A 177 -1.88 -5.39 0.99
C LYS A 177 -1.32 -5.67 -0.40
N PHE A 178 -0.02 -5.91 -0.53
CA PHE A 178 0.56 -6.34 -1.80
C PHE A 178 -0.05 -7.68 -2.23
N LEU A 179 -0.23 -8.62 -1.31
CA LEU A 179 -0.73 -9.96 -1.57
C LEU A 179 -2.26 -9.99 -1.72
N ASP A 180 -3.00 -9.42 -0.77
CA ASP A 180 -4.47 -9.47 -0.74
C ASP A 180 -5.16 -8.40 -1.61
N ILE A 181 -4.45 -7.34 -2.02
CA ILE A 181 -5.00 -6.30 -2.91
C ILE A 181 -4.31 -6.32 -4.28
N LYS A 182 -3.00 -6.03 -4.34
CA LYS A 182 -2.31 -5.86 -5.63
C LYS A 182 -2.28 -7.17 -6.42
N CYS A 183 -1.84 -8.28 -5.82
CA CYS A 183 -1.81 -9.58 -6.48
C CYS A 183 -3.22 -10.06 -6.82
N ARG A 184 -4.18 -9.94 -5.87
CA ARG A 184 -5.59 -10.29 -6.10
C ARG A 184 -6.22 -9.59 -7.30
N LYS A 185 -5.98 -8.28 -7.45
CA LYS A 185 -6.58 -7.50 -8.54
C LYS A 185 -5.89 -7.68 -9.89
N THR A 186 -4.74 -8.35 -9.94
CA THR A 186 -3.91 -8.45 -11.16
C THR A 186 -3.58 -9.88 -11.57
N GLY A 187 -3.77 -10.85 -10.68
CA GLY A 187 -3.33 -12.23 -10.89
C GLY A 187 -1.81 -12.42 -10.77
N LEU A 188 -1.07 -11.42 -10.26
CA LEU A 188 0.35 -11.60 -9.96
C LEU A 188 0.53 -12.68 -8.88
N LYS A 189 1.58 -13.49 -9.02
CA LYS A 189 1.93 -14.56 -8.10
C LYS A 189 3.40 -14.41 -7.71
N PRO A 190 3.70 -14.00 -6.48
CA PRO A 190 5.08 -13.87 -6.03
C PRO A 190 5.74 -15.24 -5.85
N ASP A 191 7.01 -15.34 -6.22
CA ASP A 191 7.77 -16.58 -6.08
C ASP A 191 8.49 -16.68 -4.72
N VAL A 192 8.94 -15.55 -4.18
CA VAL A 192 9.67 -15.48 -2.90
C VAL A 192 9.53 -14.10 -2.26
N VAL A 193 9.58 -14.06 -0.92
CA VAL A 193 9.56 -12.83 -0.13
C VAL A 193 10.87 -12.67 0.62
N THR A 194 11.48 -11.48 0.52
CA THR A 194 12.59 -11.10 1.40
C THR A 194 12.06 -10.24 2.54
N ILE A 195 12.31 -10.63 3.79
CA ILE A 195 12.04 -9.79 4.96
C ILE A 195 13.34 -9.14 5.41
N VAL A 196 13.41 -7.82 5.31
CA VAL A 196 14.57 -7.04 5.74
C VAL A 196 14.50 -6.78 7.24
N ALA A 197 15.60 -7.01 7.96
CA ALA A 197 15.74 -6.69 9.37
C ALA A 197 17.11 -6.07 9.68
N THR A 198 17.22 -5.43 10.84
CA THR A 198 18.50 -4.93 11.39
C THR A 198 18.59 -5.28 12.87
N VAL A 199 19.81 -5.52 13.35
CA VAL A 199 20.08 -5.76 14.78
C VAL A 199 19.52 -4.61 15.63
N ARG A 200 19.73 -3.36 15.20
CA ARG A 200 19.24 -2.16 15.89
C ARG A 200 17.71 -2.12 16.01
N ALA A 201 16.97 -2.46 14.95
CA ALA A 201 15.51 -2.49 15.00
C ALA A 201 15.02 -3.58 15.97
N LEU A 202 15.64 -4.76 15.95
CA LEU A 202 15.28 -5.83 16.89
C LEU A 202 15.63 -5.45 18.34
N LYS A 203 16.75 -4.76 18.60
CA LYS A 203 17.01 -4.19 19.93
C LYS A 203 15.91 -3.24 20.39
N MET A 204 15.40 -2.38 19.49
CA MET A 204 14.27 -1.50 19.82
C MET A 204 13.00 -2.28 20.14
N HIS A 205 12.67 -3.31 19.37
CA HIS A 205 11.56 -4.21 19.69
C HIS A 205 11.77 -4.99 20.99
N GLY A 206 13.02 -5.22 21.39
CA GLY A 206 13.39 -5.77 22.69
C GLY A 206 13.33 -4.78 23.86
N GLY A 207 12.96 -3.52 23.61
CA GLY A 207 12.77 -2.48 24.62
C GLY A 207 13.91 -1.48 24.75
N VAL A 208 14.94 -1.52 23.89
CA VAL A 208 16.04 -0.56 23.92
C VAL A 208 15.61 0.77 23.29
N ALA A 209 15.84 1.88 24.00
CA ALA A 209 15.53 3.20 23.48
C ALA A 209 16.40 3.54 22.26
N LYS A 210 15.87 4.35 21.32
CA LYS A 210 16.60 4.75 20.10
C LYS A 210 17.96 5.39 20.38
N THR A 211 18.10 6.09 21.50
CA THR A 211 19.33 6.75 21.94
C THR A 211 20.39 5.78 22.46
N ASP A 212 19.99 4.56 22.82
CA ASP A 212 20.80 3.62 23.60
C ASP A 212 21.16 2.36 22.77
N LEU A 213 21.11 2.46 21.44
CA LEU A 213 21.39 1.36 20.52
C LEU A 213 22.87 1.07 20.30
N ALA A 214 23.76 1.89 20.89
CA ALA A 214 25.19 1.68 20.83
C ALA A 214 25.62 0.57 21.80
N GLY A 215 26.53 -0.29 21.35
CA GLY A 215 26.99 -1.43 22.13
C GLY A 215 26.17 -2.70 21.88
N GLU A 216 26.79 -3.83 22.22
CA GLU A 216 26.23 -5.16 22.07
C GLU A 216 25.11 -5.40 23.10
N ASN A 217 23.96 -5.92 22.64
CA ASN A 217 22.89 -6.40 23.52
C ASN A 217 22.12 -7.57 22.89
N VAL A 218 22.72 -8.75 22.94
CA VAL A 218 22.16 -10.01 22.42
C VAL A 218 20.80 -10.34 23.05
N ASP A 219 20.62 -10.08 24.35
CA ASP A 219 19.36 -10.37 25.04
C ASP A 219 18.21 -9.51 24.53
N ALA A 220 18.47 -8.23 24.23
CA ALA A 220 17.47 -7.37 23.60
C ALA A 220 17.13 -7.83 22.19
N VAL A 221 18.13 -8.27 21.40
CA VAL A 221 17.88 -8.85 20.07
C VAL A 221 16.97 -10.08 20.18
N LYS A 222 17.27 -11.01 21.09
CA LYS A 222 16.43 -12.20 21.33
C LYS A 222 15.01 -11.83 21.76
N LYS A 223 14.85 -10.83 22.64
CA LYS A 223 13.53 -10.34 23.06
C LYS A 223 12.75 -9.71 21.91
N GLY A 224 13.41 -8.93 21.05
CA GLY A 224 12.79 -8.27 19.91
C GLY A 224 12.56 -9.17 18.70
N PHE A 225 13.23 -10.33 18.63
CA PHE A 225 13.09 -11.31 17.56
C PHE A 225 11.62 -11.73 17.33
N VAL A 226 10.78 -11.70 18.37
CA VAL A 226 9.34 -11.98 18.28
C VAL A 226 8.61 -11.15 17.20
N ASN A 227 9.11 -9.96 16.87
CA ASN A 227 8.59 -9.16 15.77
C ASN A 227 8.89 -9.80 14.40
N LEU A 228 10.15 -10.16 14.14
CA LEU A 228 10.57 -10.81 12.90
C LEU A 228 9.93 -12.19 12.77
N GLU A 229 9.88 -12.96 13.86
CA GLU A 229 9.18 -14.24 13.95
C GLU A 229 7.72 -14.10 13.49
N ARG A 230 7.02 -13.07 13.99
CA ARG A 230 5.63 -12.83 13.59
C ARG A 230 5.49 -12.56 12.10
N HIS A 231 6.37 -11.74 11.52
CA HIS A 231 6.34 -11.44 10.10
C HIS A 231 6.61 -12.69 9.24
N LEU A 232 7.57 -13.54 9.64
CA LEU A 232 7.83 -14.82 8.97
C LEU A 232 6.63 -15.76 9.03
N GLN A 233 6.00 -15.90 10.21
CA GLN A 233 4.76 -16.67 10.36
C GLN A 233 3.63 -16.13 9.48
N ASN A 234 3.53 -14.81 9.31
CA ASN A 234 2.51 -14.20 8.48
C ASN A 234 2.75 -14.48 6.99
N ILE A 235 3.98 -14.36 6.49
CA ILE A 235 4.30 -14.73 5.10
C ILE A 235 4.00 -16.20 4.82
N ALA A 236 4.30 -17.10 5.77
CA ALA A 236 3.97 -18.51 5.64
C ALA A 236 2.46 -18.77 5.48
N LYS A 237 1.58 -17.93 6.02
CA LYS A 237 0.11 -18.04 5.83
C LYS A 237 -0.31 -17.85 4.38
N PHE A 238 0.44 -17.05 3.62
CA PHE A 238 0.23 -16.86 2.19
C PHE A 238 0.83 -17.98 1.34
N GLY A 239 1.47 -18.99 1.95
CA GLY A 239 2.09 -20.10 1.21
C GLY A 239 3.34 -19.68 0.43
N LEU A 240 4.02 -18.61 0.84
CA LEU A 240 5.21 -18.08 0.19
C LEU A 240 6.49 -18.47 0.95
N PRO A 241 7.56 -18.87 0.24
CA PRO A 241 8.87 -19.02 0.86
C PRO A 241 9.44 -17.65 1.23
N ALA A 242 10.17 -17.60 2.34
CA ALA A 242 10.77 -16.39 2.86
C ALA A 242 12.27 -16.55 3.08
N VAL A 243 13.02 -15.47 2.82
CA VAL A 243 14.43 -15.31 3.21
C VAL A 243 14.58 -14.05 4.04
N VAL A 244 15.44 -14.07 5.05
CA VAL A 244 15.73 -12.88 5.87
C VAL A 244 17.02 -12.23 5.40
N ALA A 245 16.94 -10.95 5.08
CA ALA A 245 18.10 -10.12 4.77
C ALA A 245 18.42 -9.22 5.98
N ILE A 246 19.59 -9.43 6.60
CA ILE A 246 20.09 -8.56 7.67
C ILE A 246 20.89 -7.45 7.03
N ASN A 247 20.36 -6.23 7.04
CA ASN A 247 21.13 -5.06 6.61
C ASN A 247 22.19 -4.75 7.67
N LYS A 248 23.45 -5.06 7.34
CA LYS A 248 24.58 -4.98 8.26
C LYS A 248 24.94 -3.53 8.56
N PHE A 249 25.12 -3.23 9.84
CA PHE A 249 25.63 -1.94 10.31
C PHE A 249 26.98 -2.10 11.00
N THR A 250 27.78 -1.04 11.03
CA THR A 250 29.17 -1.08 11.54
C THR A 250 29.30 -1.44 13.02
N LEU A 251 28.23 -1.27 13.79
CA LEU A 251 28.19 -1.54 15.24
C LEU A 251 27.57 -2.90 15.58
N ASP A 252 27.07 -3.62 14.58
CA ASP A 252 26.44 -4.92 14.79
C ASP A 252 27.53 -5.95 15.10
N THR A 253 27.35 -6.73 16.17
CA THR A 253 28.34 -7.75 16.54
C THR A 253 27.98 -9.13 15.97
N PRO A 254 28.97 -10.02 15.75
CA PRO A 254 28.70 -11.39 15.32
C PRO A 254 27.74 -12.13 16.25
N ALA A 255 27.79 -11.88 17.56
CA ALA A 255 26.91 -12.51 18.54
C ALA A 255 25.45 -12.05 18.41
N GLU A 256 25.21 -10.78 18.09
CA GLU A 256 23.87 -10.25 17.83
C GLU A 256 23.28 -10.83 16.53
N ILE A 257 24.10 -10.92 15.47
CA ILE A 257 23.68 -11.51 14.19
C ILE A 257 23.38 -13.00 14.37
N GLU A 258 24.22 -13.73 15.10
CA GLU A 258 24.03 -15.15 15.38
C GLU A 258 22.72 -15.41 16.15
N ALA A 259 22.34 -14.52 17.08
CA ALA A 259 21.07 -14.65 17.77
C ALA A 259 19.85 -14.55 16.82
N ILE A 260 19.94 -13.75 15.76
CA ILE A 260 18.89 -13.66 14.73
C ILE A 260 18.92 -14.90 13.85
N ARG A 261 20.11 -15.32 13.41
CA ARG A 261 20.33 -16.53 12.61
C ARG A 261 19.74 -17.75 13.28
N SER A 262 20.12 -18.02 14.52
CA SER A 262 19.61 -19.13 15.34
C SER A 262 18.07 -19.11 15.45
N GLY A 263 17.46 -17.92 15.60
CA GLY A 263 16.00 -17.79 15.69
C GLY A 263 15.29 -18.12 14.39
N CYS A 264 15.80 -17.65 13.25
CA CYS A 264 15.22 -17.93 11.93
C CYS A 264 15.45 -19.38 11.49
N GLU A 265 16.64 -19.95 11.76
CA GLU A 265 16.95 -21.34 11.41
C GLU A 265 16.06 -22.34 12.16
N ALA A 266 15.67 -22.03 13.40
CA ALA A 266 14.68 -22.82 14.14
C ALA A 266 13.29 -22.83 13.47
N MET A 267 13.01 -21.87 12.59
CA MET A 267 11.81 -21.81 11.75
C MET A 267 12.03 -22.35 10.34
N GLY A 268 13.23 -22.84 10.02
CA GLY A 268 13.61 -23.29 8.68
C GLY A 268 13.84 -22.15 7.68
N VAL A 269 14.08 -20.92 8.15
CA VAL A 269 14.28 -19.73 7.32
C VAL A 269 15.75 -19.34 7.28
N LYS A 270 16.32 -19.19 6.08
CA LYS A 270 17.71 -18.78 5.92
C LYS A 270 17.88 -17.28 6.18
N VAL A 271 19.00 -16.94 6.83
CA VAL A 271 19.40 -15.56 7.13
C VAL A 271 20.68 -15.21 6.39
N ILE A 272 20.65 -14.09 5.68
CA ILE A 272 21.77 -13.62 4.86
C ILE A 272 22.14 -12.19 5.29
N GLU A 273 23.40 -11.99 5.65
CA GLU A 273 23.94 -10.66 5.92
C GLU A 273 24.12 -9.92 4.59
N CYS A 274 23.64 -8.68 4.54
CA CYS A 274 23.68 -7.84 3.36
C CYS A 274 24.49 -6.57 3.64
N SER A 275 25.49 -6.29 2.82
CA SER A 275 26.39 -5.14 2.93
C SER A 275 26.32 -4.19 1.72
N HIS A 276 25.27 -4.27 0.90
CA HIS A 276 25.11 -3.49 -0.33
C HIS A 276 25.21 -1.96 -0.15
N TRP A 277 24.93 -1.44 1.04
CA TRP A 277 25.15 -0.02 1.33
C TRP A 277 26.63 0.38 1.21
N ALA A 278 27.56 -0.51 1.60
CA ALA A 278 29.00 -0.29 1.52
C ALA A 278 29.62 -0.91 0.25
N ASP A 279 29.18 -2.11 -0.11
CA ASP A 279 29.85 -2.97 -1.12
C ASP A 279 29.07 -3.10 -2.43
N GLY A 280 27.99 -2.33 -2.63
CA GLY A 280 27.18 -2.37 -3.84
C GLY A 280 26.52 -3.74 -4.08
N GLY A 281 26.31 -4.13 -5.33
CA GLY A 281 25.66 -5.38 -5.69
C GLY A 281 26.34 -6.63 -5.12
N GLU A 282 27.68 -6.61 -5.00
CA GLU A 282 28.45 -7.74 -4.45
C GLU A 282 28.05 -8.04 -3.00
N GLY A 283 27.73 -7.01 -2.21
CA GLY A 283 27.24 -7.13 -0.84
C GLY A 283 25.86 -7.78 -0.68
N THR A 284 25.22 -8.18 -1.79
CA THR A 284 23.94 -8.92 -1.83
C THR A 284 23.99 -10.17 -2.69
N ARG A 285 25.18 -10.59 -3.13
CA ARG A 285 25.34 -11.75 -4.00
C ARG A 285 24.76 -13.03 -3.40
N GLU A 286 25.08 -13.33 -2.14
CA GLU A 286 24.55 -14.51 -1.44
C GLU A 286 23.01 -14.48 -1.36
N LEU A 287 22.43 -13.29 -1.14
CA LEU A 287 20.98 -13.12 -1.11
C LEU A 287 20.37 -13.41 -2.48
N ALA A 288 20.97 -12.91 -3.56
CA ALA A 288 20.52 -13.17 -4.92
C ALA A 288 20.61 -14.66 -5.27
N GLU A 289 21.71 -15.33 -4.93
CA GLU A 289 21.91 -16.76 -5.16
C GLU A 289 20.88 -17.61 -4.39
N GLU A 290 20.54 -17.26 -3.15
CA GLU A 290 19.49 -17.94 -2.39
C GLU A 290 18.11 -17.72 -3.00
N ILE A 291 17.78 -16.48 -3.37
CA ILE A 291 16.51 -16.14 -4.02
C ILE A 291 16.32 -16.98 -5.30
N VAL A 292 17.34 -17.05 -6.15
CA VAL A 292 17.31 -17.86 -7.37
C VAL A 292 17.12 -19.35 -7.03
N SER A 293 17.84 -19.87 -6.04
CA SER A 293 17.70 -21.25 -5.58
C SER A 293 16.29 -21.60 -5.08
N ILE A 294 15.64 -20.70 -4.33
CA ILE A 294 14.25 -20.87 -3.87
C ILE A 294 13.28 -20.92 -5.05
N ILE A 295 13.46 -19.99 -6.01
CA ILE A 295 12.61 -19.89 -7.20
C ILE A 295 12.76 -21.15 -8.07
N ASP A 296 13.98 -21.62 -8.31
CA ASP A 296 14.25 -22.80 -9.14
C ASP A 296 13.66 -24.10 -8.56
N LYS A 297 13.52 -24.18 -7.23
CA LYS A 297 12.87 -25.31 -6.55
C LYS A 297 11.34 -25.28 -6.65
N GLY A 298 10.75 -24.14 -7.04
CA GLY A 298 9.30 -23.99 -7.17
C GLY A 298 8.54 -24.08 -5.85
N GLU A 299 9.11 -23.53 -4.76
CA GLU A 299 8.55 -23.66 -3.40
C GLU A 299 7.30 -22.79 -3.14
N SER A 300 6.97 -21.85 -4.02
CA SER A 300 5.78 -20.99 -3.89
C SER A 300 4.48 -21.77 -4.08
N ASN A 301 3.60 -21.70 -3.07
CA ASN A 301 2.23 -22.15 -3.13
C ASN A 301 1.27 -21.01 -2.73
N PHE A 302 1.47 -19.86 -3.39
CA PHE A 302 0.78 -18.62 -3.07
C PHE A 302 -0.74 -18.79 -2.99
N LYS A 303 -1.32 -18.32 -1.88
CA LYS A 303 -2.75 -18.21 -1.64
C LYS A 303 -3.05 -16.90 -0.91
N TYR A 304 -4.28 -16.43 -1.03
CA TYR A 304 -4.74 -15.26 -0.29
C TYR A 304 -5.07 -15.59 1.17
N LEU A 305 -5.17 -14.55 2.01
CA LEU A 305 -5.51 -14.73 3.42
C LEU A 305 -6.98 -15.10 3.64
N TYR A 306 -7.86 -14.55 2.79
CA TYR A 306 -9.31 -14.74 2.83
C TYR A 306 -9.93 -14.79 1.42
N GLU A 307 -11.13 -15.32 1.32
CA GLU A 307 -11.89 -15.43 0.07
C GLU A 307 -12.67 -14.14 -0.29
N ASP A 308 -12.98 -13.96 -1.57
CA ASP A 308 -13.67 -12.75 -2.06
C ASP A 308 -15.09 -12.62 -1.53
N ASP A 309 -15.79 -13.73 -1.30
CA ASP A 309 -17.18 -13.77 -0.84
C ASP A 309 -17.33 -13.69 0.69
N MET A 310 -16.22 -13.71 1.43
CA MET A 310 -16.22 -13.51 2.87
C MET A 310 -16.83 -12.13 3.22
N PRO A 311 -17.73 -12.04 4.21
CA PRO A 311 -18.28 -10.75 4.64
C PRO A 311 -17.18 -9.74 5.01
N ILE A 312 -17.36 -8.47 4.64
CA ILE A 312 -16.33 -7.41 4.82
C ILE A 312 -15.86 -7.34 6.28
N GLN A 313 -16.79 -7.43 7.23
CA GLN A 313 -16.44 -7.43 8.65
C GLN A 313 -15.55 -8.62 9.03
N GLU A 314 -15.85 -9.81 8.50
CA GLU A 314 -15.06 -11.02 8.74
C GLU A 314 -13.70 -10.95 8.07
N LYS A 315 -13.58 -10.31 6.91
CA LYS A 315 -12.27 -10.02 6.27
C LYS A 315 -11.40 -9.15 7.18
N VAL A 316 -11.96 -8.06 7.73
CA VAL A 316 -11.25 -7.16 8.66
C VAL A 316 -10.83 -7.92 9.92
N GLU A 317 -11.73 -8.72 10.49
CA GLU A 317 -11.43 -9.54 11.66
C GLU A 317 -10.38 -10.61 11.37
N THR A 318 -10.39 -11.19 10.17
CA THR A 318 -9.39 -12.15 9.69
C THR A 318 -8.01 -11.48 9.64
N VAL A 319 -7.86 -10.30 9.03
CA VAL A 319 -6.58 -9.58 9.04
C VAL A 319 -6.14 -9.29 10.49
N ALA A 320 -7.06 -8.82 11.34
CA ALA A 320 -6.75 -8.50 12.72
C ALA A 320 -6.24 -9.71 13.53
N LYS A 321 -6.89 -10.86 13.41
CA LYS A 321 -6.49 -12.09 14.12
C LYS A 321 -5.30 -12.77 13.47
N GLU A 322 -5.35 -12.95 12.15
CA GLU A 322 -4.40 -13.76 11.41
C GLU A 322 -3.10 -13.03 11.07
N ILE A 323 -3.07 -11.70 11.04
CA ILE A 323 -1.84 -10.93 10.77
C ILE A 323 -1.37 -10.25 12.05
N TYR A 324 -2.25 -9.49 12.73
CA TYR A 324 -1.87 -8.72 13.92
C TYR A 324 -1.93 -9.51 15.23
N ARG A 325 -2.60 -10.68 15.26
CA ARG A 325 -2.88 -11.47 16.48
C ARG A 325 -3.70 -10.69 17.52
N ALA A 326 -4.62 -9.85 17.06
CA ALA A 326 -5.64 -9.29 17.94
C ALA A 326 -6.60 -10.39 18.40
N ASP A 327 -7.18 -10.24 19.59
CA ASP A 327 -8.25 -11.16 20.06
C ASP A 327 -9.54 -11.00 19.23
N GLY A 328 -9.73 -9.85 18.59
CA GLY A 328 -10.87 -9.53 17.74
C GLY A 328 -10.91 -8.04 17.39
N ILE A 329 -12.03 -7.61 16.82
CA ILE A 329 -12.28 -6.21 16.47
C ILE A 329 -13.46 -5.66 17.29
N THR A 330 -13.40 -4.36 17.59
CA THR A 330 -14.50 -3.62 18.20
C THR A 330 -14.69 -2.32 17.44
N PHE A 331 -15.94 -1.88 17.30
CA PHE A 331 -16.26 -0.67 16.56
C PHE A 331 -17.57 -0.08 17.07
N ASP A 332 -17.74 1.23 16.85
CA ASP A 332 -18.93 1.95 17.30
C ASP A 332 -20.14 1.70 16.37
N ALA A 333 -21.30 2.20 16.78
CA ALA A 333 -22.54 2.05 16.02
C ALA A 333 -22.51 2.74 14.64
N LYS A 334 -21.64 3.75 14.44
CA LYS A 334 -21.51 4.41 13.14
C LYS A 334 -20.77 3.50 12.17
N VAL A 335 -19.67 2.87 12.61
CA VAL A 335 -18.90 1.92 11.81
C VAL A 335 -19.70 0.64 11.54
N ALA A 336 -20.49 0.16 12.51
CA ALA A 336 -21.38 -0.99 12.31
C ALA A 336 -22.33 -0.79 11.11
N LYS A 337 -22.99 0.38 11.06
CA LYS A 337 -23.86 0.75 9.94
C LYS A 337 -23.10 0.90 8.61
N GLN A 338 -21.84 1.30 8.66
CA GLN A 338 -21.00 1.37 7.46
C GLN A 338 -20.66 -0.04 6.95
N PHE A 339 -20.38 -1.00 7.82
CA PHE A 339 -20.20 -2.40 7.41
C PHE A 339 -21.45 -2.96 6.75
N GLU A 340 -22.64 -2.74 7.31
CA GLU A 340 -23.91 -3.16 6.69
C GLU A 340 -24.08 -2.57 5.29
N LEU A 341 -23.87 -1.25 5.17
CA LEU A 341 -23.98 -0.54 3.89
C LEU A 341 -22.95 -1.01 2.85
N PHE A 342 -21.70 -1.22 3.26
CA PHE A 342 -20.65 -1.67 2.38
C PHE A 342 -20.78 -3.14 2.03
N GLN A 343 -21.32 -3.97 2.91
CA GLN A 343 -21.60 -5.37 2.60
C GLN A 343 -22.61 -5.47 1.46
N GLU A 344 -23.68 -4.67 1.52
CA GLU A 344 -24.71 -4.64 0.47
C GLU A 344 -24.16 -4.18 -0.88
N ARG A 345 -23.29 -3.17 -0.88
CA ARG A 345 -22.85 -2.50 -2.13
C ARG A 345 -21.52 -3.02 -2.68
N TYR A 346 -20.61 -3.44 -1.81
CA TYR A 346 -19.20 -3.68 -2.09
C TYR A 346 -18.66 -4.94 -1.40
N GLY A 347 -19.54 -5.88 -0.99
CA GLY A 347 -19.18 -7.07 -0.20
C GLY A 347 -17.96 -7.85 -0.68
N ASN A 348 -17.72 -7.86 -1.99
CA ASN A 348 -16.62 -8.60 -2.63
C ASN A 348 -15.30 -7.80 -2.73
N PHE A 349 -15.21 -6.62 -2.14
CA PHE A 349 -13.97 -5.84 -2.15
C PHE A 349 -12.99 -6.41 -1.11
N PRO A 350 -11.66 -6.31 -1.37
CA PRO A 350 -10.65 -6.59 -0.35
C PRO A 350 -10.63 -5.45 0.68
N VAL A 351 -10.08 -5.73 1.85
CA VAL A 351 -9.95 -4.81 2.98
C VAL A 351 -8.51 -4.44 3.26
#